data_AF-A0A7S0N8H3-F1
#
_entry.id   AF-A0A7S0N8H3-F1
#
_cell.length_a   1.000
_cell.length_b   1.000
_cell.length_c   1.000
_cell.angle_alpha   90.00
_cell.angle_beta   90.00
_cell.angle_gamma   90.00
#
_symmetry.space_group_name_H-M   'P 1'
#
loop_
_entity.id
_entity.type
_entity.pdbx_description
1 polymer ?
#
loop_
_entity_poly.entity_id
_entity_poly.type
_entity_poly.pdbx_seq_one_letter_code
_entity_poly.pdbx_strand_id
1 'polypeptide(L)'
;HTQGLRTTSTIMFGHIEGPLAVARHLMRIRGLQRRTGGLTEFVPLPFVHAESPIFLKGRARAGPTVRECLLVHAVARLVLDKDVPNIQVSWVKMGPDGAVAALRAGCNDLGGTLMNESISRAAGAANGQEMGP
;
A
#
# COMPACT_ATOMS: atom_id res chain seq x y z
N HIS A 1 12.55 1.25 16.93
CA HIS A 1 12.08 0.06 17.67
C HIS A 1 12.85 -0.19 18.96
N THR A 2 14.19 -0.13 18.96
CA THR A 2 15.02 -0.30 20.19
C THR A 2 14.71 0.72 21.29
N GLN A 3 14.18 1.89 20.92
CA GLN A 3 13.69 2.93 21.84
C GLN A 3 12.20 2.75 22.23
N GLY A 4 11.61 1.55 22.05
CA GLY A 4 10.20 1.26 22.38
C GLY A 4 9.16 1.79 21.39
N LEU A 5 9.53 2.70 20.47
CA LEU A 5 8.61 3.25 19.47
C LEU A 5 8.18 2.20 18.43
N ARG A 6 6.88 2.15 18.16
CA ARG A 6 6.23 1.35 17.12
C ARG A 6 6.11 2.14 15.82
N THR A 7 6.16 1.48 14.67
CA THR A 7 6.11 2.16 13.36
C THR A 7 5.29 1.38 12.33
N THR A 8 4.94 2.04 11.23
CA THR A 8 4.30 1.42 10.05
C THR A 8 5.34 1.11 8.98
N SER A 9 5.01 0.22 8.04
CA SER A 9 5.84 -0.07 6.88
C SER A 9 5.05 0.07 5.59
N THR A 10 5.66 0.60 4.53
CA THR A 10 4.98 0.87 3.26
C THR A 10 5.76 0.31 2.08
N ILE A 11 5.06 0.11 0.96
CA ILE A 11 5.67 -0.03 -0.37
C ILE A 11 4.86 0.76 -1.38
N MET A 12 5.53 1.50 -2.26
CA MET A 12 4.91 2.03 -3.47
C MET A 12 5.13 1.05 -4.62
N PHE A 13 4.09 0.70 -5.38
CA PHE A 13 4.17 -0.31 -6.43
C PHE A 13 3.33 0.06 -7.67
N GLY A 14 3.58 -0.61 -8.79
CA GLY A 14 3.00 -0.37 -10.10
C GLY A 14 3.64 0.80 -10.86
N HIS A 15 4.89 1.14 -10.55
CA HIS A 15 5.61 2.22 -11.24
C HIS A 15 6.68 1.66 -12.17
N ILE A 16 7.84 1.27 -11.66
CA ILE A 16 8.96 0.72 -12.46
C ILE A 16 9.41 -0.66 -12.00
N GLU A 17 8.96 -1.10 -10.85
CA GLU A 17 9.48 -2.26 -10.17
C GLU A 17 8.91 -3.56 -10.75
N GLY A 18 9.76 -4.59 -10.82
CA GLY A 18 9.34 -5.95 -11.16
C GLY A 18 8.93 -6.77 -9.93
N PRO A 19 8.27 -7.92 -10.10
CA PRO A 19 7.83 -8.78 -9.00
C PRO A 19 8.96 -9.17 -8.02
N LEU A 20 10.17 -9.37 -8.53
CA LEU A 20 11.34 -9.70 -7.70
C LEU A 20 11.73 -8.56 -6.74
N ALA A 21 11.54 -7.30 -7.14
CA ALA A 21 11.78 -6.16 -6.28
C ALA A 21 10.76 -6.10 -5.14
N VAL A 22 9.48 -6.33 -5.45
CA VAL A 22 8.40 -6.42 -4.46
C VAL A 22 8.66 -7.56 -3.47
N ALA A 23 9.00 -8.76 -3.96
CA ALA A 23 9.29 -9.91 -3.11
C ALA A 23 10.48 -9.65 -2.17
N ARG A 24 11.56 -9.04 -2.67
CA ARG A 24 12.72 -8.66 -1.84
C ARG A 24 12.34 -7.62 -0.78
N HIS A 25 11.48 -6.67 -1.10
CA HIS A 25 10.98 -5.68 -0.14
C HIS A 25 10.19 -6.33 0.99
N LEU A 26 9.25 -7.22 0.67
CA LEU A 26 8.48 -7.99 1.67
C LEU A 26 9.39 -8.83 2.58
N MET A 27 10.40 -9.51 2.01
CA MET A 27 11.35 -10.29 2.80
C MET A 27 12.19 -9.43 3.73
N ARG A 28 12.55 -8.20 3.32
CA ARG A 28 13.26 -7.24 4.18
C ARG A 28 12.38 -6.77 5.33
N ILE A 29 11.11 -6.47 5.07
CA ILE A 29 10.13 -6.10 6.10
C ILE A 29 9.98 -7.24 7.12
N ARG A 30 9.74 -8.45 6.64
CA ARG A 30 9.63 -9.65 7.50
C ARG A 30 10.88 -9.85 8.35
N GLY A 31 12.06 -9.73 7.74
CA GLY A 31 13.33 -9.86 8.44
C GLY A 31 13.55 -8.78 9.50
N LEU A 32 13.20 -7.52 9.20
CA LEU A 32 13.25 -6.43 10.17
C LEU A 32 12.29 -6.68 11.33
N GLN A 33 11.07 -7.11 11.04
CA GLN A 33 10.06 -7.38 12.03
C GLN A 33 10.46 -8.51 12.97
N ARG A 34 11.02 -9.62 12.45
CA ARG A 34 11.54 -10.71 13.29
C ARG A 34 12.66 -10.28 14.23
N ARG A 35 13.48 -9.30 13.83
CA ARG A 35 14.57 -8.78 14.68
C ARG A 35 14.10 -7.80 15.74
N THR A 36 13.01 -7.07 15.48
CA THR A 36 12.70 -5.85 16.26
C THR A 36 11.28 -5.80 16.82
N GLY A 37 10.34 -6.58 16.27
CA GLY A 37 8.94 -6.66 16.68
C GLY A 37 8.15 -5.36 16.56
N GLY A 38 8.73 -4.29 16.01
CA GLY A 38 8.22 -2.93 16.17
C GLY A 38 7.27 -2.44 15.08
N LEU A 39 7.13 -3.16 13.96
CA LEU A 39 6.12 -2.85 12.95
C LEU A 39 4.72 -3.20 13.46
N THR A 40 3.77 -2.31 13.24
CA THR A 40 2.35 -2.50 13.57
C THR A 40 1.56 -3.02 12.38
N GLU A 41 1.96 -2.64 11.17
CA GLU A 41 1.25 -2.92 9.93
C GLU A 41 2.17 -2.83 8.71
N PHE A 42 1.63 -3.32 7.59
CA PHE A 42 2.15 -3.09 6.25
C PHE A 42 1.10 -2.47 5.35
N VAL A 43 1.48 -1.41 4.63
CA VAL A 43 0.59 -0.61 3.79
C VAL A 43 1.09 -0.60 2.34
N PRO A 44 0.51 -1.43 1.46
CA PRO A 44 0.74 -1.32 0.02
C PRO A 44 0.09 -0.06 -0.55
N LEU A 45 0.86 0.71 -1.30
CA LEU A 45 0.43 1.97 -1.89
C LEU A 45 0.54 1.89 -3.42
N PRO A 46 -0.59 1.71 -4.14
CA PRO A 46 -0.61 1.82 -5.59
C PRO A 46 -0.04 3.17 -6.04
N PHE A 47 0.78 3.15 -7.08
CA PHE A 47 1.33 4.35 -7.69
C PHE A 47 0.23 5.12 -8.43
N VAL A 48 -0.06 6.34 -7.97
CA VAL A 48 -0.93 7.30 -8.64
C VAL A 48 -0.07 8.14 -9.57
N HIS A 49 -0.33 8.04 -10.87
CA HIS A 49 0.62 8.45 -11.90
C HIS A 49 0.36 9.83 -12.52
N ALA A 50 -0.88 10.32 -12.47
CA ALA A 50 -1.37 11.44 -13.30
C ALA A 50 -0.47 12.67 -13.24
N GLU A 51 -0.05 13.06 -12.04
CA GLU A 51 0.81 14.25 -11.83
C GLU A 51 2.25 13.91 -11.44
N SER A 52 2.64 12.63 -11.55
CA SER A 52 3.96 12.20 -11.10
C SER A 52 5.06 12.56 -12.11
N PRO A 53 6.14 13.27 -11.73
CA PRO A 53 7.20 13.66 -12.66
C PRO A 53 7.88 12.49 -13.38
N ILE A 54 7.95 11.31 -12.76
CA ILE A 54 8.55 10.12 -13.39
C ILE A 54 7.65 9.55 -14.49
N PHE A 55 6.33 9.64 -14.31
CA PHE A 55 5.36 9.24 -15.32
C PHE A 55 5.31 10.24 -16.47
N LEU A 56 5.25 11.54 -16.15
CA LEU A 56 5.27 12.63 -17.15
C LEU A 56 6.53 12.62 -18.04
N LYS A 57 7.65 12.09 -17.52
CA LYS A 57 8.90 11.90 -18.28
C LYS A 57 8.95 10.57 -19.06
N GLY A 58 7.88 9.78 -19.08
CA GLY A 58 7.81 8.48 -19.76
C GLY A 58 8.66 7.38 -19.12
N ARG A 59 9.02 7.52 -17.83
CA ARG A 59 9.93 6.60 -17.12
C ARG A 59 9.22 5.67 -16.15
N ALA A 60 7.89 5.70 -16.07
CA ALA A 60 7.09 4.83 -15.22
C ALA A 60 5.81 4.40 -15.93
N ARG A 61 5.22 3.31 -15.46
CA ARG A 61 3.90 2.85 -15.88
C ARG A 61 2.81 3.79 -15.36
N ALA A 62 1.62 3.72 -15.97
CA ALA A 62 0.41 4.40 -15.53
C ALA A 62 -0.23 3.77 -14.27
N GLY A 63 0.60 3.38 -13.30
CA GLY A 63 0.17 2.65 -12.12
C GLY A 63 -0.09 1.15 -12.35
N PRO A 64 -0.42 0.43 -11.27
CA PRO A 64 -0.82 -0.97 -11.33
C PRO A 64 -2.28 -1.12 -11.78
N THR A 65 -2.60 -2.25 -12.39
CA THR A 65 -3.98 -2.70 -12.60
C THR A 65 -4.64 -3.09 -11.27
N VAL A 66 -5.98 -3.12 -11.21
CA VAL A 66 -6.73 -3.61 -10.04
C VAL A 66 -6.28 -5.02 -9.64
N ARG A 67 -6.04 -5.91 -10.62
CA ARG A 67 -5.53 -7.26 -10.37
C ARG A 67 -4.15 -7.26 -9.71
N GLU A 68 -3.24 -6.42 -10.18
CA GLU A 68 -1.90 -6.28 -9.55
C GLU A 68 -2.02 -5.75 -8.13
N CYS A 69 -2.92 -4.80 -7.87
CA CYS A 69 -3.17 -4.34 -6.51
C CYS A 69 -3.62 -5.49 -5.60
N LEU A 70 -4.62 -6.27 -6.00
CA LEU A 70 -5.10 -7.39 -5.19
C LEU A 70 -4.02 -8.46 -4.98
N LEU A 71 -3.22 -8.75 -6.00
CA LEU A 71 -2.11 -9.70 -5.88
C LEU A 71 -1.05 -9.23 -4.89
N VAL A 72 -0.68 -7.96 -4.89
CA VAL A 72 0.31 -7.43 -3.93
C VAL A 72 -0.20 -7.56 -2.50
N HIS A 73 -1.47 -7.25 -2.24
CA HIS A 73 -2.07 -7.40 -0.90
C HIS A 73 -2.13 -8.89 -0.47
N ALA A 74 -2.60 -9.78 -1.35
CA ALA A 74 -2.69 -11.21 -1.07
C ALA A 74 -1.32 -11.85 -0.82
N VAL A 75 -0.33 -11.53 -1.66
CA VAL A 75 1.04 -12.02 -1.49
C VAL A 75 1.66 -11.46 -0.21
N ALA A 76 1.42 -10.18 0.12
CA ALA A 76 1.89 -9.61 1.37
C ALA A 76 1.30 -10.34 2.59
N ARG A 77 -0.01 -10.65 2.58
CA ARG A 77 -0.66 -11.46 3.61
C ARG A 77 0.02 -12.81 3.78
N LEU A 78 0.29 -13.54 2.69
CA LEU A 78 0.94 -14.86 2.75
C LEU A 78 2.39 -14.80 3.22
N VAL A 79 3.15 -13.79 2.78
CA VAL A 79 4.59 -13.68 3.08
C VAL A 79 4.83 -13.17 4.50
N LEU A 80 4.04 -12.18 4.94
CA LEU A 80 4.21 -11.55 6.25
C LEU A 80 3.50 -12.31 7.36
N ASP A 81 2.36 -12.94 7.07
CA ASP A 81 1.63 -13.86 7.96
C ASP A 81 1.55 -13.34 9.42
N LYS A 82 2.01 -14.11 10.41
CA LYS A 82 2.04 -13.71 11.82
C LYS A 82 3.12 -12.70 12.18
N ASP A 83 4.12 -12.50 11.32
CA ASP A 83 5.21 -11.57 11.59
C ASP A 83 4.67 -10.12 11.56
N VAL A 84 3.87 -9.77 10.54
CA VAL A 84 3.14 -8.48 10.46
C VAL A 84 1.64 -8.78 10.24
N PRO A 85 0.83 -8.82 11.31
CA PRO A 85 -0.54 -9.31 11.22
C PRO A 85 -1.49 -8.33 10.51
N ASN A 86 -1.18 -7.03 10.51
CA ASN A 86 -2.03 -6.01 9.91
C ASN A 86 -1.54 -5.65 8.51
N ILE A 87 -2.42 -5.84 7.54
CA ILE A 87 -2.24 -5.39 6.15
C ILE A 87 -3.34 -4.36 5.88
N GLN A 88 -2.92 -3.12 5.70
CA GLN A 88 -3.82 -1.99 5.50
C GLN A 88 -4.12 -1.79 4.01
N VAL A 89 -5.39 -1.61 3.67
CA VAL A 89 -5.81 -1.08 2.37
C VAL A 89 -6.16 0.39 2.49
N SER A 90 -5.64 1.18 1.56
CA SER A 90 -5.95 2.61 1.43
C SER A 90 -7.14 2.80 0.49
N TRP A 91 -8.33 3.07 1.05
CA TRP A 91 -9.55 3.24 0.23
C TRP A 91 -9.49 4.50 -0.65
N VAL A 92 -8.74 5.52 -0.24
CA VAL A 92 -8.50 6.74 -1.04
C VAL A 92 -7.72 6.48 -2.33
N LYS A 93 -6.93 5.39 -2.37
CA LYS A 93 -6.23 4.96 -3.59
C LYS A 93 -6.98 3.89 -4.37
N MET A 94 -7.68 3.00 -3.66
CA MET A 94 -8.33 1.83 -4.25
C MET A 94 -9.81 2.06 -4.63
N GLY A 95 -10.43 3.12 -4.10
CA GLY A 95 -11.88 3.28 -4.10
C GLY A 95 -12.60 2.28 -3.18
N PRO A 96 -13.91 2.44 -2.97
CA PRO A 96 -14.70 1.55 -2.12
C PRO A 96 -14.69 0.08 -2.59
N ASP A 97 -14.93 -0.17 -3.88
CA ASP A 97 -14.97 -1.53 -4.43
C ASP A 97 -13.60 -2.23 -4.35
N GLY A 98 -12.53 -1.48 -4.64
CA GLY A 98 -11.16 -1.97 -4.51
C GLY A 98 -10.81 -2.28 -3.05
N ALA A 99 -11.28 -1.48 -2.10
CA ALA A 99 -11.09 -1.74 -0.67
C ALA A 99 -11.83 -3.01 -0.23
N VAL A 100 -13.09 -3.19 -0.65
CA VAL A 100 -13.86 -4.43 -0.39
C VAL A 100 -13.15 -5.65 -0.95
N ALA A 101 -12.68 -5.57 -2.19
CA ALA A 101 -11.94 -6.66 -2.82
C ALA A 101 -10.61 -6.94 -2.08
N ALA A 102 -9.90 -5.91 -1.62
CA ALA A 102 -8.65 -6.07 -0.88
C ALA A 102 -8.86 -6.69 0.51
N LEU A 103 -9.96 -6.34 1.21
CA LEU A 103 -10.36 -6.99 2.47
C LEU A 103 -10.60 -8.49 2.26
N ARG A 104 -11.29 -8.87 1.17
CA ARG A 104 -11.45 -10.28 0.77
C ARG A 104 -10.13 -10.95 0.36
N ALA A 105 -9.14 -10.18 -0.08
CA ALA A 105 -7.81 -10.65 -0.46
C ALA A 105 -6.82 -10.72 0.73
N GLY A 106 -7.32 -10.50 1.97
CA GLY A 106 -6.52 -10.66 3.18
C GLY A 106 -6.11 -9.35 3.85
N CYS A 107 -6.60 -8.19 3.42
CA CYS A 107 -6.47 -6.98 4.24
C CYS A 107 -7.38 -7.08 5.47
N ASN A 108 -6.95 -6.49 6.57
CA ASN A 108 -7.72 -6.46 7.82
C ASN A 108 -7.70 -5.08 8.49
N ASP A 109 -7.13 -4.08 7.82
CA ASP A 109 -7.10 -2.70 8.27
C ASP A 109 -7.52 -1.80 7.10
N LEU A 110 -8.46 -0.89 7.34
CA LEU A 110 -9.03 0.01 6.33
C LEU A 110 -8.63 1.44 6.68
N GLY A 111 -7.61 1.94 6.00
CA GLY A 111 -7.02 3.26 6.27
C GLY A 111 -7.46 4.33 5.27
N GLY A 112 -7.43 5.59 5.71
CA GLY A 112 -7.58 6.76 4.83
C GLY A 112 -8.78 7.66 5.12
N THR A 113 -9.28 7.75 6.36
CA THR A 113 -10.18 8.84 6.77
C THR A 113 -9.43 10.16 6.79
N LEU A 114 -9.18 10.70 5.60
CA LEU A 114 -8.46 11.94 5.42
C LEU A 114 -9.49 12.99 5.05
N MET A 115 -9.94 13.73 6.06
CA MET A 115 -10.56 15.03 5.84
C MET A 115 -9.49 15.91 5.16
N ASN A 116 -9.51 15.94 3.83
CA ASN A 116 -8.66 16.78 2.98
C ASN A 116 -7.23 16.25 2.67
N GLU A 117 -7.11 15.08 1.99
CA GLU A 117 -5.80 14.59 1.54
C GLU A 117 -5.22 15.39 0.35
N SER A 118 -4.42 16.42 0.65
CA SER A 118 -3.78 17.29 -0.35
C SER A 118 -2.74 16.57 -1.22
N ILE A 119 -2.06 15.54 -0.69
CA ILE A 119 -0.98 14.81 -1.39
C ILE A 119 -1.54 13.90 -2.48
N SER A 120 -2.57 13.09 -2.16
CA SER A 120 -3.24 12.24 -3.16
C SER A 120 -3.96 13.09 -4.22
N ARG A 121 -4.50 14.27 -3.87
CA ARG A 121 -5.04 15.23 -4.83
C ARG A 121 -3.97 15.79 -5.76
N ALA A 122 -2.83 16.21 -5.21
CA ALA A 122 -1.70 16.68 -6.02
C ALA A 122 -1.15 15.58 -6.95
N ALA A 123 -1.44 14.31 -6.66
CA ALA A 123 -1.14 13.17 -7.53
C ALA A 123 -2.28 12.81 -8.52
N GLY A 124 -3.48 13.38 -8.38
CA GLY A 124 -4.65 13.15 -9.25
C GLY A 124 -5.64 12.08 -8.77
N ALA A 125 -5.63 11.69 -7.50
CA ALA A 125 -6.60 10.72 -6.96
C ALA A 125 -8.02 11.32 -6.85
N ALA A 126 -9.03 10.53 -7.21
CA ALA A 126 -10.45 10.95 -7.21
C ALA A 126 -11.20 10.63 -5.90
N ASN A 127 -10.63 9.80 -5.01
CA ASN A 127 -11.26 9.39 -3.75
C ASN A 127 -10.53 10.02 -2.55
N GLY A 128 -11.18 10.14 -1.38
CA GLY A 128 -10.56 10.61 -0.13
C GLY A 128 -10.95 12.01 0.34
N GLN A 129 -12.21 12.42 0.16
CA GLN A 129 -12.75 13.66 0.73
C GLN A 129 -13.81 13.39 1.79
N GLU A 130 -14.94 12.82 1.37
CA GLU A 130 -16.05 12.40 2.22
C GLU A 130 -16.70 11.19 1.54
N MET A 131 -17.18 10.23 2.33
CA MET A 131 -18.12 9.23 1.84
C MET A 131 -19.51 9.83 2.09
N GLY A 132 -20.32 9.94 1.03
CA GLY A 132 -21.72 10.35 1.20
C GLY A 132 -22.45 9.39 2.15
N PRO A 133 -23.43 9.88 2.93
CA PRO A 133 -24.21 9.05 3.85
C PRO A 133 -24.99 7.93 3.14
#